data_AF-A0A317SCA2-F1
#
_entry.id   AF-A0A317SCA2-F1
#
_cell.length_a   1.000
_cell.length_b   1.000
_cell.length_c   1.000
_cell.angle_alpha   90.00
_cell.angle_beta   90.00
_cell.angle_gamma   90.00
#
_symmetry.space_group_name_H-M   'P 1'
#
loop_
_entity.id
_entity.type
_entity.pdbx_description
1 polymer ?
#
loop_
_entity_poly.entity_id
_entity_poly.type
_entity_poly.pdbx_seq_one_letter_code
_entity_poly.pdbx_strand_id
1 'polypeptide(L)'
;FRDAMVVRKAVFVEEQGVPAENELDENDKRSYHMVAYDSDGDASEKVPIGTIRIIPGPHKSHPGEPAPIGQEHANHLKLGRWATSKAYRGHGVGRKLIDAAVEWAA
;
A
#
# COMPACT_ATOMS: atom_id res chain seq x y z
N PHE A 1 8.02 1.52 -6.02
CA PHE A 1 7.45 2.86 -5.75
C PHE A 1 6.77 3.48 -6.97
N ARG A 2 7.45 3.65 -8.12
CA ARG A 2 6.83 4.26 -9.33
C ARG A 2 5.51 3.59 -9.72
N ASP A 3 5.50 2.26 -9.84
CA ASP A 3 4.30 1.52 -10.25
C ASP A 3 3.19 1.53 -9.19
N ALA A 4 3.57 1.52 -7.91
CA ALA A 4 2.63 1.73 -6.81
C ALA A 4 1.94 3.10 -6.91
N MET A 5 2.69 4.14 -7.30
CA MET A 5 2.13 5.49 -7.50
C MET A 5 1.18 5.57 -8.68
N VAL A 6 1.35 4.75 -9.73
CA VAL A 6 0.37 4.67 -10.83
C VAL A 6 -0.99 4.24 -10.29
N VAL A 7 -1.04 3.15 -9.52
CA VAL A 7 -2.29 2.65 -8.93
C VAL A 7 -2.84 3.62 -7.88
N ARG A 8 -1.99 4.16 -7.02
CA ARG A 8 -2.40 5.12 -5.97
C ARG A 8 -2.97 6.40 -6.54
N LYS A 9 -2.36 6.97 -7.58
CA LYS A 9 -2.88 8.18 -8.24
C LYS A 9 -4.25 7.90 -8.88
N ALA A 10 -4.38 6.80 -9.61
CA ALA A 10 -5.64 6.41 -10.22
C ALA A 10 -6.77 6.23 -9.19
N VAL A 11 -6.47 5.63 -8.03
CA VAL A 11 -7.49 5.33 -7.01
C VAL A 11 -7.72 6.49 -6.04
N PHE A 12 -6.67 7.05 -5.44
CA PHE A 12 -6.81 8.08 -4.42
C PHE A 12 -7.02 9.48 -5.02
N VAL A 13 -6.27 9.84 -6.06
CA VAL A 13 -6.37 11.19 -6.66
C VAL A 13 -7.52 11.27 -7.64
N GLU A 14 -7.52 10.42 -8.66
CA GLU A 14 -8.47 10.53 -9.78
C GLU A 14 -9.87 10.02 -9.41
N GLU A 15 -9.96 8.92 -8.67
CA GLU A 15 -11.26 8.33 -8.31
C GLU A 15 -11.82 8.88 -6.99
N GLN A 16 -11.02 8.98 -5.92
CA GLN A 16 -11.48 9.45 -4.61
C GLN A 16 -11.35 10.97 -4.39
N GLY A 17 -10.64 11.68 -5.28
CA GLY A 17 -10.50 13.13 -5.19
C GLY A 17 -9.53 13.62 -4.11
N VAL A 18 -8.61 12.77 -3.64
CA VAL A 18 -7.53 13.19 -2.74
C VAL A 18 -6.62 14.17 -3.50
N PRO A 19 -6.33 15.37 -2.97
CA PRO A 19 -5.38 16.28 -3.60
C PRO A 19 -4.04 15.58 -3.85
N ALA A 20 -3.48 15.74 -5.06
CA ALA A 20 -2.26 15.02 -5.45
C ALA A 20 -1.06 15.29 -4.53
N GLU A 21 -1.00 16.47 -3.93
CA GLU A 21 -0.01 16.87 -2.92
C GLU A 21 -0.12 16.07 -1.61
N ASN A 22 -1.32 15.61 -1.25
CA ASN A 22 -1.61 14.87 -0.01
C ASN A 22 -1.43 13.35 -0.17
N GLU A 23 -1.26 12.86 -1.39
CA GLU A 23 -1.09 11.43 -1.64
C GLU A 23 0.29 10.93 -1.18
N LEU A 24 1.30 11.80 -1.20
CA LEU A 24 2.65 11.48 -0.76
C LEU A 24 2.86 11.93 0.69
N ASP A 25 3.44 11.04 1.50
CA ASP A 25 3.81 11.37 2.88
C ASP A 25 5.25 10.97 3.23
N GLU A 26 5.75 11.45 4.36
CA GLU A 26 7.13 11.23 4.78
C GLU A 26 7.48 9.74 4.98
N ASN A 27 6.49 8.89 5.27
CA ASN A 27 6.73 7.47 5.46
C ASN A 27 6.97 6.75 4.14
N ASP A 28 6.60 7.31 2.99
CA ASP A 28 6.77 6.64 1.69
C ASP A 28 8.23 6.29 1.38
N LYS A 29 9.19 7.09 1.89
CA LYS A 29 10.65 6.87 1.72
C LYS A 29 11.18 5.67 2.49
N ARG A 30 10.60 5.36 3.65
CA ARG A 30 11.00 4.25 4.53
C ARG A 30 10.12 3.01 4.38
N SER A 31 9.13 3.07 3.49
CA SER A 31 8.16 2.00 3.31
C SER A 31 8.56 1.06 2.19
N TYR A 32 8.17 -0.20 2.35
CA TYR A 32 8.14 -1.16 1.25
C TYR A 32 6.80 -1.02 0.51
N HIS A 33 6.84 -1.12 -0.81
CA HIS A 33 5.67 -0.99 -1.67
C HIS A 33 5.58 -2.25 -2.52
N MET A 34 4.60 -3.09 -2.21
CA MET A 34 4.30 -4.27 -3.01
C MET A 34 3.28 -3.89 -4.09
N VAL A 35 3.50 -4.40 -5.30
CA VAL A 35 2.67 -4.11 -6.47
C VAL A 35 2.23 -5.43 -7.07
N ALA A 36 0.93 -5.54 -7.35
CA ALA A 36 0.36 -6.61 -8.14
C ALA A 36 0.34 -6.17 -9.60
N TYR A 37 0.77 -7.05 -10.49
CA TYR A 37 0.74 -6.84 -11.93
C TYR A 37 -0.27 -7.78 -12.57
N ASP A 38 -0.85 -7.33 -13.67
CA ASP A 38 -1.68 -8.18 -14.50
C ASP A 38 -0.84 -9.28 -15.15
N SER A 39 -1.37 -10.51 -15.15
CA SER A 39 -0.71 -11.67 -15.73
C SER A 39 -1.26 -12.06 -17.10
N ASP A 40 -2.42 -11.51 -17.48
CA ASP A 40 -3.07 -11.77 -18.77
C ASP A 40 -2.56 -10.84 -19.90
N GLY A 41 -1.92 -9.72 -19.54
CA GLY A 41 -1.27 -8.82 -20.49
C GLY A 41 -0.05 -9.42 -21.19
N ASP A 42 0.35 -8.79 -22.29
CA ASP A 42 1.60 -9.14 -22.98
C ASP A 42 2.78 -9.05 -22.00
N ALA A 43 3.64 -10.07 -21.94
CA ALA A 43 4.73 -10.14 -20.98
C ALA A 43 5.74 -8.98 -21.10
N SER A 44 5.72 -8.24 -22.22
CA SER A 44 6.51 -7.02 -22.41
C SER A 44 5.91 -5.78 -21.72
N GLU A 45 4.62 -5.77 -21.40
CA GLU A 45 3.91 -4.67 -20.73
C GLU A 45 3.37 -5.10 -19.36
N LYS A 46 4.15 -4.83 -18.31
CA LYS A 46 3.70 -5.06 -16.93
C LYS A 46 2.72 -3.97 -16.48
N VAL A 47 1.42 -4.28 -16.50
CA VAL A 47 0.39 -3.35 -16.04
C VAL A 47 0.20 -3.48 -14.51
N PRO A 48 0.45 -2.43 -13.71
CA PRO A 48 0.19 -2.48 -12.28
C PRO A 48 -1.31 -2.36 -11.98
N ILE A 49 -1.85 -3.34 -11.27
CA ILE A 49 -3.30 -3.47 -10.99
C ILE A 49 -3.64 -3.33 -9.51
N GLY A 50 -2.65 -3.40 -8.63
CA GLY A 50 -2.85 -3.25 -7.20
C GLY A 50 -1.57 -2.88 -6.46
N THR A 51 -1.70 -2.34 -5.26
CA THR A 51 -0.56 -1.99 -4.41
C THR A 51 -0.92 -2.04 -2.93
N ILE A 52 0.08 -2.33 -2.09
CA ILE A 52 0.01 -2.18 -0.63
C ILE A 52 1.34 -1.63 -0.11
N ARG A 53 1.27 -0.76 0.90
CA ARG A 53 2.42 -0.17 1.57
C ARG A 53 2.63 -0.83 2.93
N ILE A 54 3.89 -1.15 3.22
CA ILE A 54 4.34 -1.72 4.51
C ILE A 54 5.34 -0.74 5.13
N ILE A 55 5.01 -0.22 6.30
CA ILE A 55 5.91 0.63 7.09
C ILE A 55 6.57 -0.25 8.16
N PRO A 56 7.91 -0.42 8.14
CA PRO A 56 8.62 -1.12 9.20
C PRO A 56 8.59 -0.31 10.51
N GLY A 57 8.69 -0.96 11.67
CA GLY A 57 8.90 -0.29 12.95
C GLY A 57 10.33 0.28 13.09
N PRO A 58 10.60 1.20 14.03
CA PRO A 58 9.66 1.90 14.91
C PRO A 58 9.03 3.11 14.20
N HIS A 59 7.72 3.29 14.34
CA HIS A 59 7.00 4.45 13.79
C HIS A 59 6.04 5.00 14.85
N LYS A 60 5.74 6.31 14.77
CA LYS A 60 4.78 6.93 15.69
C LYS A 60 3.41 6.28 15.51
N SER A 61 2.70 6.05 16.61
CA SER A 61 1.28 5.69 16.60
C SER A 61 0.49 6.72 15.80
N HIS A 62 -0.70 6.32 15.31
CA HIS A 62 -1.60 7.25 14.62
C HIS A 62 -1.84 8.51 15.46
N PRO A 63 -1.90 9.70 14.83
CA PRO A 63 -2.26 10.92 15.53
C PRO A 63 -3.63 10.74 16.20
N GLY A 64 -3.68 10.87 17.53
CA GLY A 64 -4.91 10.71 18.31
C GLY A 64 -5.14 9.32 18.90
N GLU A 65 -4.33 8.31 18.57
CA GLU A 65 -4.35 7.03 19.29
C GLU A 65 -3.27 7.03 20.38
N PRO A 66 -3.63 6.86 21.66
CA PRO A 66 -2.64 6.68 22.70
C PRO A 66 -1.80 5.45 22.35
N ALA A 67 -0.47 5.56 22.44
CA ALA A 67 0.38 4.39 22.34
C ALA A 67 -0.11 3.36 23.36
N PRO A 68 -0.33 2.09 22.97
CA PRO A 68 -0.78 1.09 23.92
C PRO A 68 0.23 1.04 25.08
N ILE A 69 -0.27 1.11 26.31
CA ILE A 69 0.55 1.15 27.53
C ILE A 69 1.44 -0.10 27.54
N GLY A 70 2.77 0.08 27.58
CA GLY A 70 3.75 -1.01 27.52
C GLY A 70 4.20 -1.43 26.10
N GLN A 71 3.71 -0.77 25.05
CA GLN A 71 4.07 -1.00 23.64
C GLN A 71 4.72 0.23 22.99
N GLU A 72 5.40 1.07 23.79
CA GLU A 72 6.09 2.27 23.32
C GLU A 72 7.15 1.96 22.23
N HIS A 73 7.60 0.70 22.16
CA HIS A 73 8.58 0.16 21.23
C HIS A 73 8.03 -1.05 20.45
N ALA A 74 6.71 -1.18 20.25
CA ALA A 74 6.17 -2.33 19.54
C ALA A 74 6.73 -2.41 18.11
N ASN A 75 7.55 -3.43 17.85
CA ASN A 75 8.03 -3.82 16.52
C ASN A 75 6.87 -4.41 15.70
N HIS A 76 5.84 -3.62 15.44
CA HIS A 76 4.76 -4.00 14.54
C HIS A 76 4.96 -3.33 13.17
N LEU A 77 4.49 -4.01 12.13
CA LEU A 77 4.43 -3.46 10.79
C LEU A 77 3.08 -2.76 10.60
N LYS A 78 3.10 -1.64 9.89
CA LYS A 78 1.86 -0.93 9.54
C LYS A 78 1.58 -1.05 8.06
N LEU A 79 0.44 -1.66 7.75
CA LEU A 79 -0.09 -1.77 6.40
C LEU A 79 -0.94 -0.53 6.07
N GLY A 80 -0.81 -0.01 4.86
CA GLY A 80 -1.60 1.13 4.41
C GLY A 80 -1.52 1.35 2.91
N ARG A 81 -2.16 2.42 2.42
CA ARG A 81 -2.20 2.80 0.99
C ARG A 81 -2.56 1.61 0.07
N TRP A 82 -3.43 0.74 0.57
CA TRP A 82 -3.92 -0.41 -0.17
C TRP A 82 -4.87 0.04 -1.29
N ALA A 83 -4.60 -0.35 -2.51
CA ALA A 83 -5.42 0.07 -3.64
C ALA A 83 -5.45 -1.01 -4.70
N THR A 84 -6.58 -1.11 -5.39
CA THR A 84 -6.77 -1.98 -6.55
C THR A 84 -7.46 -1.17 -7.63
N SER A 85 -6.89 -1.20 -8.83
CA SER A 85 -7.42 -0.53 -10.01
C SER A 85 -8.86 -0.96 -10.27
N LYS A 86 -9.72 -0.01 -10.64
CA LYS A 86 -11.17 -0.21 -10.74
C LYS A 86 -11.58 -1.42 -11.57
N ALA A 87 -10.89 -1.65 -12.70
CA ALA A 87 -11.16 -2.77 -13.61
C ALA A 87 -10.85 -4.16 -13.01
N TYR A 88 -10.05 -4.24 -11.95
CA TYR A 88 -9.57 -5.50 -11.35
C TYR A 88 -10.16 -5.75 -9.95
N ARG A 89 -11.15 -4.96 -9.53
CA ARG A 89 -11.87 -5.17 -8.27
C ARG A 89 -12.77 -6.38 -8.36
N GLY A 90 -12.90 -7.14 -7.27
CA GLY A 90 -13.63 -8.41 -7.25
C GLY A 90 -12.83 -9.62 -7.72
N HIS A 91 -11.63 -9.43 -8.26
CA HIS A 91 -10.74 -10.52 -8.71
C HIS A 91 -9.75 -11.01 -7.62
N GLY A 92 -9.95 -10.62 -6.36
CA GLY A 92 -9.13 -11.07 -5.23
C GLY A 92 -7.73 -10.44 -5.13
N VAL A 93 -7.40 -9.42 -5.94
CA VAL A 93 -6.08 -8.74 -5.94
C VAL A 93 -5.69 -8.21 -4.55
N GLY A 94 -6.62 -7.51 -3.87
CA GLY A 94 -6.37 -6.97 -2.54
C GLY A 94 -6.06 -8.05 -1.50
N ARG A 95 -6.75 -9.21 -1.57
CA ARG A 95 -6.48 -10.32 -0.66
C ARG A 95 -5.09 -10.90 -0.88
N LYS A 96 -4.70 -11.14 -2.14
CA LYS A 96 -3.35 -11.61 -2.51
C LYS A 96 -2.26 -10.66 -2.03
N LEU A 97 -2.47 -9.34 -2.12
CA LEU A 97 -1.53 -8.34 -1.63
C LEU A 97 -1.36 -8.40 -0.11
N ILE A 98 -2.45 -8.60 0.63
CA ILE A 98 -2.39 -8.77 2.10
C ILE A 98 -1.67 -10.06 2.45
N ASP A 99 -2.02 -11.18 1.82
CA ASP A 99 -1.39 -12.47 2.08
C ASP A 99 0.12 -12.40 1.79
N ALA A 100 0.54 -11.79 0.67
CA ALA A 100 1.94 -11.57 0.34
C ALA A 100 2.65 -10.64 1.35
N ALA A 101 1.97 -9.60 1.84
CA ALA A 101 2.53 -8.70 2.85
C ALA A 101 2.73 -9.40 4.20
N VAL A 102 1.80 -10.27 4.59
CA VAL A 102 1.89 -11.08 5.81
C VAL A 102 2.97 -12.15 5.68
N GLU A 103 3.05 -12.83 4.54
CA GLU A 103 4.09 -13.83 4.28
C GLU A 103 5.49 -13.22 4.29
N TRP A 104 5.67 -12.04 3.68
CA TRP A 104 6.94 -11.30 3.73
C TRP A 104 7.34 -10.86 5.13
N ALA A 105 6.36 -10.70 6.02
CA ALA A 105 6.55 -10.25 7.39
C ALA A 105 6.76 -11.38 8.41
N ALA A 106 6.52 -12.63 8.01
CA ALA A 106 6.66 -13.84 8.82
C ALA A 106 8.13 -14.29 8.91
#